data_AF-A0A7Z0E1L3-F1
#
_entry.id   AF-A0A7Z0E1L3-F1
#
_cell.length_a   1.000
_cell.length_b   1.000
_cell.length_c   1.000
_cell.angle_alpha   90.00
_cell.angle_beta   90.00
_cell.angle_gamma   90.00
#
_symmetry.space_group_name_H-M   'P 1'
#
loop_
_entity.id
_entity.type
_entity.pdbx_description
1 polymer ?
#
loop_
_entity_poly.entity_id
_entity_poly.type
_entity_poly.pdbx_seq_one_letter_code
_entity_poly.pdbx_strand_id
1 'polypeptide(L)'
;MTTDMTVAPVTAFPAGPAGKARPFILITPDLGETPQQPTECEYVVRSNYAEAITSAGGVPLILPYDAENIEAALALADGILLTGSRPGAEVADRRRDFERQLVAKALTRGKPLLGICHGMQLIGECLGGEFLSELPAAGISHLPQDLPDELAHEIIVEPGSLLAGWVGTGPTRVNSLHRHALSGHGRFRVIARAPDGIIEAFEGETEAFCLGVQWHPEYRLTVLDLEIFKAFVARSAEAGESRRVEPGMSGSDAVHRRLAALGLTLPEAATPPGAFAGAVRTGNIVTVSGQVPVAGGAVWRTGRLGADISIEEGRECARICLLNVLAQLERASGGFDKVRGFVRLAGYVAAADGFTRHGAVVDGASELLRDLFPDRWEHARIAIGVSSLPRGVPVEIELTALVGNEV
;
A
#
# COMPACT_ATOMS: atom_id res chain seq x y z
N MET A 1 1.17 44.42 -42.59
CA MET A 1 2.18 43.34 -42.59
C MET A 1 2.33 42.88 -41.16
N THR A 2 1.55 41.88 -40.79
CA THR A 2 1.51 41.23 -39.48
C THR A 2 2.53 40.11 -39.49
N THR A 3 3.58 40.21 -38.68
CA THR A 3 4.55 39.14 -38.46
C THR A 3 3.98 38.15 -37.47
N ASP A 4 3.64 36.99 -38.03
CA ASP A 4 3.25 35.76 -37.37
C ASP A 4 4.46 35.19 -36.60
N MET A 5 4.36 35.06 -35.28
CA MET A 5 5.36 34.39 -34.45
C MET A 5 4.82 33.01 -34.09
N THR A 6 5.00 32.06 -35.02
CA THR A 6 4.77 30.65 -34.77
C THR A 6 5.86 30.12 -33.84
N VAL A 7 5.46 29.76 -32.61
CA VAL A 7 6.32 29.06 -31.66
C VAL A 7 6.41 27.60 -32.11
N ALA A 8 7.61 27.15 -32.46
CA ALA A 8 7.87 25.78 -32.86
C ALA A 8 7.69 24.80 -31.68
N PRO A 9 7.16 23.58 -31.91
CA PRO A 9 7.04 22.57 -30.87
C PRO A 9 8.45 22.14 -30.43
N VAL A 10 8.67 22.11 -29.12
CA VAL A 10 9.98 21.76 -28.57
C VAL A 10 10.23 20.26 -28.78
N THR A 11 11.20 19.94 -29.63
CA THR A 11 11.62 18.58 -29.94
C THR A 11 12.65 18.07 -28.92
N ALA A 12 12.38 16.86 -28.41
CA ALA A 12 13.28 15.91 -27.74
C ALA A 12 14.29 16.45 -26.71
N PHE A 13 14.03 16.11 -25.44
CA PHE A 13 14.84 16.47 -24.28
C PHE A 13 15.72 15.30 -23.78
N PRO A 14 16.84 15.60 -23.09
CA PRO A 14 17.89 14.63 -22.81
C PRO A 14 17.43 13.59 -21.80
N ALA A 15 17.94 12.36 -21.94
CA ALA A 15 17.74 11.28 -20.99
C ALA A 15 18.17 11.73 -19.58
N GLY A 16 17.27 11.59 -18.61
CA GLY A 16 17.54 11.89 -17.21
C GLY A 16 18.74 11.11 -16.67
N PRO A 17 19.37 11.59 -15.57
CA PRO A 17 20.60 11.02 -15.04
C PRO A 17 20.41 9.52 -14.74
N ALA A 18 21.29 8.70 -15.31
CA ALA A 18 21.35 7.28 -15.02
C ALA A 18 21.66 7.07 -13.53
N GLY A 19 20.76 6.42 -12.79
CA GLY A 19 21.08 5.91 -11.46
C GLY A 19 19.96 5.88 -10.41
N LYS A 20 18.85 6.63 -10.55
CA LYS A 20 17.75 6.59 -9.58
C LYS A 20 16.58 5.73 -10.09
N ALA A 21 16.14 4.76 -9.30
CA ALA A 21 15.06 3.85 -9.68
C ALA A 21 13.76 4.64 -9.88
N ARG A 22 13.18 4.57 -11.08
CA ARG A 22 11.95 5.30 -11.41
C ARG A 22 10.74 4.65 -10.72
N PRO A 23 9.79 5.42 -10.16
CA PRO A 23 8.58 4.88 -9.55
C PRO A 23 7.59 4.39 -10.61
N PHE A 24 6.95 3.25 -10.38
CA PHE A 24 5.84 2.76 -11.19
C PHE A 24 4.55 3.45 -10.80
N ILE A 25 3.91 4.12 -11.76
CA ILE A 25 2.66 4.85 -11.54
C ILE A 25 1.55 4.14 -12.29
N LEU A 26 0.56 3.63 -11.55
CA LEU A 26 -0.65 3.09 -12.16
C LEU A 26 -1.54 4.22 -12.66
N ILE A 27 -2.10 4.05 -13.84
CA ILE A 27 -3.03 4.99 -14.46
C ILE A 27 -4.34 4.25 -14.73
N THR A 28 -5.45 4.78 -14.23
CA THR A 28 -6.77 4.24 -14.57
C THR A 28 -7.15 4.74 -15.98
N PRO A 29 -7.43 3.84 -16.94
CA PRO A 29 -7.95 4.25 -18.25
C PRO A 29 -9.40 4.75 -18.11
N ASP A 30 -9.99 5.20 -19.22
CA ASP A 30 -11.44 5.33 -19.38
C ASP A 30 -12.01 4.12 -20.13
N LEU A 31 -13.33 3.93 -20.11
CA LEU A 31 -14.01 2.90 -20.91
C LEU A 31 -14.68 3.49 -22.14
N GLY A 32 -14.23 3.09 -23.33
CA GLY A 32 -14.92 3.29 -24.58
C GLY A 32 -15.97 2.20 -24.77
N GLU A 33 -17.18 2.42 -24.24
CA GLU A 33 -18.33 1.55 -24.50
C GLU A 33 -19.11 2.06 -25.71
N THR A 34 -19.26 1.21 -26.73
CA THR A 34 -20.25 1.40 -27.80
C THR A 34 -21.48 0.56 -27.47
N PRO A 35 -22.65 1.17 -27.14
CA PRO A 35 -23.85 0.43 -26.75
C PRO A 35 -24.30 -0.63 -27.77
N GLN A 36 -23.99 -0.41 -29.05
CA GLN A 36 -24.34 -1.31 -30.14
C GLN A 36 -23.37 -2.50 -30.30
N GLN A 37 -22.20 -2.46 -29.66
CA GLN A 37 -21.15 -3.49 -29.76
C GLN A 37 -20.48 -3.71 -28.38
N PRO A 38 -21.20 -4.29 -27.40
CA PRO A 38 -20.70 -4.42 -26.02
C PRO A 38 -19.49 -5.37 -25.89
N THR A 39 -19.22 -6.21 -26.89
CA THR A 39 -18.03 -7.08 -26.94
C THR A 39 -16.76 -6.35 -27.37
N GLU A 40 -16.88 -5.18 -27.99
CA GLU A 40 -15.78 -4.35 -28.50
C GLU A 40 -15.50 -3.17 -27.55
N CYS A 41 -15.45 -3.45 -26.25
CA CYS A 41 -15.22 -2.43 -25.23
C CYS A 41 -13.72 -2.11 -25.12
N GLU A 42 -13.36 -0.83 -25.21
CA GLU A 42 -11.95 -0.40 -25.23
C GLU A 42 -11.53 0.29 -23.93
N TYR A 43 -10.32 0.01 -23.46
CA TYR A 43 -9.65 0.88 -22.49
C TYR A 43 -8.96 2.01 -23.22
N VAL A 44 -9.30 3.26 -22.88
CA VAL A 44 -8.73 4.43 -23.53
C VAL A 44 -8.13 5.38 -22.51
N VAL A 45 -6.86 5.70 -22.70
CA VAL A 45 -6.18 6.76 -21.95
C VAL A 45 -5.59 7.75 -22.93
N ARG A 46 -5.76 9.05 -22.68
CA ARG A 46 -5.07 10.07 -23.48
C ARG A 46 -3.57 10.00 -23.22
N SER A 47 -2.75 10.09 -24.27
CA SER A 47 -1.29 9.90 -24.15
C SER A 47 -0.65 10.92 -23.21
N ASN A 48 -1.20 12.14 -23.16
CA ASN A 48 -0.68 13.23 -22.33
C ASN A 48 -0.62 12.90 -20.83
N TYR A 49 -1.50 12.04 -20.29
CA TYR A 49 -1.37 11.54 -18.91
C TYR A 49 -0.08 10.73 -18.71
N ALA A 50 0.19 9.78 -19.59
CA ALA A 50 1.39 8.93 -19.52
C ALA A 50 2.67 9.73 -19.83
N GLU A 51 2.60 10.68 -20.76
CA GLU A 51 3.69 11.60 -21.09
C GLU A 51 4.03 12.52 -19.92
N ALA A 52 3.04 13.04 -19.19
CA ALA A 52 3.25 13.90 -18.04
C ALA A 52 3.97 13.14 -16.90
N ILE A 53 3.56 11.90 -16.62
CA ILE A 53 4.26 11.00 -15.68
C ILE A 53 5.70 10.74 -16.14
N THR A 54 5.89 10.41 -17.42
CA THR A 54 7.21 10.12 -17.99
C THR A 54 8.13 11.33 -17.89
N SER A 55 7.62 12.52 -18.19
CA SER A 55 8.34 13.78 -18.12
C SER A 55 8.75 14.15 -16.69
N ALA A 56 7.94 13.78 -15.70
CA ALA A 56 8.25 13.93 -14.28
C ALA A 56 9.17 12.83 -13.73
N GLY A 57 9.55 11.84 -14.54
CA GLY A 57 10.50 10.78 -14.18
C GLY A 57 9.87 9.44 -13.75
N GLY A 58 8.54 9.31 -13.75
CA GLY A 58 7.84 8.07 -13.41
C GLY A 58 7.75 7.09 -14.59
N VAL A 59 7.36 5.84 -14.32
CA VAL A 59 7.05 4.82 -15.32
C VAL A 59 5.53 4.59 -15.33
N PRO A 60 4.81 5.04 -16.36
CA PRO A 60 3.36 4.88 -16.44
C PRO A 60 2.98 3.44 -16.78
N LEU A 61 1.98 2.89 -16.07
CA LEU A 61 1.39 1.58 -16.30
C LEU A 61 -0.14 1.71 -16.35
N ILE A 62 -0.77 1.29 -17.44
CA ILE A 62 -2.24 1.32 -17.56
C ILE A 62 -2.81 0.13 -16.80
N LEU A 63 -3.84 0.36 -15.98
CA LEU A 63 -4.48 -0.66 -15.16
C LEU A 63 -5.86 -1.06 -15.73
N PRO A 64 -5.98 -2.23 -16.37
CA PRO A 64 -7.28 -2.78 -16.75
C PRO A 64 -8.17 -3.05 -15.54
N TYR A 65 -9.48 -3.01 -15.72
CA TYR A 65 -10.44 -3.21 -14.63
C TYR A 65 -10.66 -4.68 -14.35
N ASP A 66 -9.99 -5.12 -13.30
CA ASP A 66 -10.19 -6.41 -12.67
C ASP A 66 -9.98 -6.27 -11.16
N ALA A 67 -11.08 -6.40 -10.41
CA ALA A 67 -11.07 -6.20 -8.96
C ALA A 67 -10.18 -7.22 -8.23
N GLU A 68 -10.04 -8.44 -8.78
CA GLU A 68 -9.19 -9.49 -8.18
C GLU A 68 -7.70 -9.12 -8.24
N ASN A 69 -7.32 -8.32 -9.25
CA ASN A 69 -5.95 -7.90 -9.48
C ASN A 69 -5.53 -6.63 -8.73
N ILE A 70 -6.45 -5.95 -8.02
CA ILE A 70 -6.14 -4.69 -7.33
C ILE A 70 -4.98 -4.86 -6.33
N GLU A 71 -4.98 -5.94 -5.54
CA GLU A 71 -3.92 -6.17 -4.54
C GLU A 71 -2.54 -6.36 -5.18
N ALA A 72 -2.47 -7.15 -6.26
CA ALA A 72 -1.25 -7.36 -7.01
C ALA A 72 -0.78 -6.05 -7.68
N ALA A 73 -1.70 -5.27 -8.24
CA ALA A 73 -1.41 -3.98 -8.84
C ALA A 73 -0.85 -2.98 -7.81
N LEU A 74 -1.47 -2.87 -6.65
CA LEU A 74 -0.99 -2.01 -5.55
C LEU A 74 0.36 -2.48 -5.01
N ALA A 75 0.64 -3.79 -5.05
CA ALA A 75 1.96 -4.34 -4.75
C ALA A 75 2.98 -4.03 -5.86
N LEU A 76 2.62 -3.74 -7.10
CA LEU A 76 3.59 -3.30 -8.10
C LEU A 76 3.86 -1.79 -8.02
N ALA A 77 2.81 -1.01 -7.79
CA ALA A 77 2.82 0.44 -7.91
C ALA A 77 3.49 1.16 -6.74
N ASP A 78 4.08 2.31 -7.04
CA ASP A 78 4.59 3.26 -6.06
C ASP A 78 3.68 4.49 -5.92
N GLY A 79 2.81 4.74 -6.90
CA GLY A 79 1.76 5.77 -6.88
C GLY A 79 0.62 5.45 -7.86
N ILE A 80 -0.51 6.13 -7.71
CA ILE A 80 -1.70 5.90 -8.54
C ILE A 80 -2.26 7.24 -9.02
N LEU A 81 -2.46 7.34 -10.34
CA LEU A 81 -3.13 8.43 -11.01
C LEU A 81 -4.52 8.00 -11.44
N LEU A 82 -5.54 8.65 -10.90
CA LEU A 82 -6.92 8.54 -11.37
C LEU A 82 -7.19 9.65 -12.39
N THR A 83 -7.52 9.24 -13.61
CA THR A 83 -7.68 10.17 -14.74
C THR A 83 -9.05 10.83 -14.77
N GLY A 84 -9.19 11.92 -15.54
CA GLY A 84 -10.50 12.43 -15.92
C GLY A 84 -11.23 11.50 -16.91
N SER A 85 -12.50 11.79 -17.21
CA SER A 85 -13.21 11.12 -18.31
C SER A 85 -12.93 11.78 -19.65
N ARG A 86 -13.45 11.17 -20.72
CA ARG A 86 -13.58 11.87 -22.01
C ARG A 86 -14.44 13.13 -21.85
N PRO A 87 -14.10 14.23 -22.56
CA PRO A 87 -14.87 15.46 -22.51
C PRO A 87 -16.36 15.23 -22.75
N GLY A 88 -17.19 15.67 -21.81
CA GLY A 88 -18.65 15.60 -21.91
C GLY A 88 -19.27 14.20 -21.80
N ALA A 89 -18.48 13.16 -21.52
CA ALA A 89 -18.96 11.80 -21.29
C ALA A 89 -19.23 11.54 -19.80
N GLU A 90 -20.36 10.89 -19.53
CA GLU A 90 -20.66 10.30 -18.23
C GLU A 90 -19.70 9.14 -17.94
N VAL A 91 -19.34 8.96 -16.67
CA VAL A 91 -18.47 7.86 -16.27
C VAL A 91 -19.29 6.60 -16.05
N ALA A 92 -18.94 5.53 -16.76
CA ALA A 92 -19.58 4.24 -16.61
C ALA A 92 -19.48 3.70 -15.17
N ASP A 93 -20.57 3.11 -14.66
CA ASP A 93 -20.61 2.56 -13.30
C ASP A 93 -19.49 1.55 -13.05
N ARG A 94 -19.18 0.72 -14.05
CA ARG A 94 -18.06 -0.25 -13.98
C ARG A 94 -16.72 0.41 -13.67
N ARG A 95 -16.44 1.57 -14.26
CA ARG A 95 -15.24 2.36 -13.98
C ARG A 95 -15.29 2.89 -12.54
N ARG A 96 -16.38 3.56 -12.18
CA ARG A 96 -16.56 4.18 -10.86
C ARG A 96 -16.43 3.16 -9.73
N ASP A 97 -17.01 1.99 -9.89
CA ASP A 97 -16.99 0.91 -8.88
C ASP A 97 -15.59 0.29 -8.72
N PHE A 98 -14.86 0.10 -9.82
CA PHE A 98 -13.48 -0.37 -9.78
C PHE A 98 -12.56 0.66 -9.12
N GLU A 99 -12.63 1.92 -9.58
CA GLU A 99 -11.77 2.99 -9.05
C GLU A 99 -12.08 3.28 -7.57
N ARG A 100 -13.34 3.18 -7.11
CA ARG A 100 -13.70 3.30 -5.69
C ARG A 100 -13.03 2.23 -4.84
N GLN A 101 -13.01 0.98 -5.30
CA GLN A 101 -12.32 -0.13 -4.61
C GLN A 101 -10.80 0.08 -4.61
N LEU A 102 -10.24 0.54 -5.74
CA LEU A 102 -8.82 0.86 -5.87
C LEU A 102 -8.40 1.96 -4.88
N VAL A 103 -9.15 3.06 -4.82
CA VAL A 103 -8.89 4.19 -3.91
C VAL A 103 -8.97 3.75 -2.46
N ALA A 104 -10.02 3.03 -2.07
CA ALA A 104 -10.17 2.55 -0.68
C ALA A 104 -8.97 1.70 -0.22
N LYS A 105 -8.52 0.77 -1.08
CA LYS A 105 -7.35 -0.09 -0.80
C LYS A 105 -6.04 0.70 -0.85
N ALA A 106 -5.90 1.66 -1.77
CA ALA A 106 -4.74 2.52 -1.88
C ALA A 106 -4.55 3.41 -0.64
N LEU A 107 -5.63 4.03 -0.15
CA LEU A 107 -5.65 4.81 1.08
C LEU A 107 -5.24 3.96 2.28
N THR A 108 -5.78 2.73 2.39
CA THR A 108 -5.44 1.78 3.46
C THR A 108 -3.95 1.38 3.43
N ARG A 109 -3.34 1.36 2.25
CA ARG A 109 -1.93 0.98 2.04
C ARG A 109 -0.96 2.16 2.04
N GLY A 110 -1.43 3.38 2.33
CA GLY A 110 -0.61 4.58 2.29
C GLY A 110 0.03 4.81 0.91
N LYS A 111 -0.71 4.56 -0.17
CA LYS A 111 -0.22 4.83 -1.53
C LYS A 111 -0.43 6.28 -1.92
N PRO A 112 0.57 6.96 -2.49
CA PRO A 112 0.39 8.26 -3.11
C PRO A 112 -0.72 8.25 -4.18
N LEU A 113 -1.63 9.21 -4.09
CA LEU A 113 -2.77 9.39 -5.00
C LEU A 113 -2.72 10.77 -5.67
N LEU A 114 -2.97 10.79 -6.98
CA LEU A 114 -3.32 11.99 -7.73
C LEU A 114 -4.64 11.74 -8.46
N GLY A 115 -5.64 12.59 -8.23
CA GLY A 115 -6.91 12.57 -8.96
C GLY A 115 -7.06 13.80 -9.85
N ILE A 116 -7.40 13.60 -11.11
CA ILE A 116 -7.63 14.67 -12.09
C ILE A 116 -9.10 14.65 -12.54
N CYS A 117 -9.78 15.79 -12.45
CA CYS A 117 -11.18 15.97 -12.83
C CYS A 117 -12.10 14.90 -12.17
N HIS A 118 -12.58 13.90 -12.92
CA HIS A 118 -13.32 12.77 -12.35
C HIS A 118 -12.55 12.07 -11.21
N GLY A 119 -11.25 11.85 -11.39
CA GLY A 119 -10.42 11.22 -10.37
C GLY A 119 -10.38 12.01 -9.06
N MET A 120 -10.38 13.35 -9.12
CA MET A 120 -10.48 14.19 -7.92
C MET A 120 -11.82 13.98 -7.22
N GLN A 121 -12.92 14.03 -7.97
CA GLN A 121 -14.28 13.88 -7.44
C GLN A 121 -14.43 12.53 -6.70
N LEU A 122 -13.97 11.45 -7.34
CA LEU A 122 -14.05 10.11 -6.76
C LEU A 122 -13.20 9.95 -5.49
N ILE A 123 -11.95 10.47 -5.49
CA ILE A 123 -11.11 10.44 -4.28
C ILE A 123 -11.79 11.28 -3.18
N GLY A 124 -12.30 12.46 -3.51
CA GLY A 124 -12.99 13.35 -2.57
C GLY A 124 -14.21 12.68 -1.93
N GLU A 125 -15.04 12.00 -2.71
CA GLU A 125 -16.15 11.17 -2.21
C GLU A 125 -15.66 10.08 -1.26
N CYS A 126 -14.58 9.36 -1.60
CA CYS A 126 -13.99 8.33 -0.74
C CYS A 126 -13.45 8.90 0.59
N LEU A 127 -13.12 10.19 0.62
CA LEU A 127 -12.70 10.93 1.81
C LEU A 127 -13.89 11.56 2.56
N GLY A 128 -15.12 11.43 2.08
CA GLY A 128 -16.35 11.89 2.73
C GLY A 128 -16.96 13.17 2.16
N GLY A 129 -16.43 13.70 1.05
CA GLY A 129 -17.04 14.81 0.34
C GLY A 129 -18.31 14.41 -0.43
N GLU A 130 -18.98 15.41 -1.00
CA GLU A 130 -20.23 15.23 -1.73
C GLU A 130 -20.03 15.49 -3.23
N PHE A 131 -20.64 14.66 -4.07
CA PHE A 131 -20.63 14.83 -5.52
C PHE A 131 -21.77 15.75 -5.96
N LEU A 132 -21.43 16.86 -6.61
CA LEU A 132 -22.40 17.75 -7.25
C LEU A 132 -22.56 17.38 -8.72
N SER A 133 -23.74 16.87 -9.06
CA SER A 133 -24.10 16.50 -10.44
C SER A 133 -24.31 17.72 -11.35
N GLU A 134 -24.67 18.88 -10.78
CA GLU A 134 -24.85 20.13 -11.53
C GLU A 134 -24.11 21.27 -10.84
N LEU A 135 -23.41 22.10 -11.61
CA LEU A 135 -22.74 23.28 -11.09
C LEU A 135 -23.77 24.39 -10.79
N PRO A 136 -23.57 25.19 -9.74
CA PRO A 136 -24.36 26.39 -9.50
C PRO A 136 -24.29 27.32 -10.70
N ALA A 137 -25.39 28.02 -11.00
CA ALA A 137 -25.41 29.07 -12.01
C ALA A 137 -24.57 30.26 -11.55
N ALA A 138 -23.25 30.18 -11.76
CA ALA A 138 -22.30 31.25 -11.55
C ALA A 138 -21.75 31.70 -12.92
N GLY A 139 -21.43 32.98 -13.08
CA GLY A 139 -21.02 33.56 -14.36
C GLY A 139 -19.66 33.09 -14.91
N ILE A 140 -19.14 31.96 -14.42
CA ILE A 140 -17.88 31.33 -14.83
C ILE A 140 -18.22 30.04 -15.57
N SER A 141 -17.74 29.91 -16.81
CA SER A 141 -17.88 28.66 -17.56
C SER A 141 -16.75 27.69 -17.20
N HIS A 142 -17.14 26.55 -16.62
CA HIS A 142 -16.27 25.40 -16.30
C HIS A 142 -16.19 24.37 -17.45
N LEU A 143 -16.86 24.68 -18.57
CA LEU A 143 -16.78 23.93 -19.82
C LEU A 143 -16.77 24.92 -20.99
N PRO A 144 -15.78 25.82 -21.09
CA PRO A 144 -15.78 26.90 -22.08
C PRO A 144 -15.54 26.41 -23.52
N GLN A 145 -14.91 25.25 -23.68
CA GLN A 145 -14.50 24.67 -24.97
C GLN A 145 -14.48 23.14 -24.90
N ASP A 146 -14.34 22.49 -26.05
CA ASP A 146 -14.41 21.02 -26.17
C ASP A 146 -13.13 20.30 -25.69
N LEU A 147 -12.00 21.02 -25.67
CA LEU A 147 -10.68 20.51 -25.24
C LEU A 147 -10.08 21.45 -24.19
N PRO A 148 -9.49 20.98 -23.08
CA PRO A 148 -8.87 21.86 -22.08
C PRO A 148 -7.43 22.25 -22.42
N ASP A 149 -7.12 22.62 -23.66
CA ASP A 149 -5.79 23.03 -24.10
C ASP A 149 -5.51 24.54 -23.95
N GLU A 150 -6.47 25.31 -23.44
CA GLU A 150 -6.31 26.72 -23.11
C GLU A 150 -6.72 27.05 -21.67
N LEU A 151 -6.21 28.16 -21.14
CA LEU A 151 -6.56 28.64 -19.80
C LEU A 151 -7.97 29.26 -19.78
N ALA A 152 -8.81 28.78 -18.87
CA ALA A 152 -10.21 29.12 -18.74
C ALA A 152 -10.45 30.20 -17.67
N HIS A 153 -10.28 29.86 -16.39
CA HIS A 153 -10.61 30.75 -15.27
C HIS A 153 -9.47 30.85 -14.25
N GLU A 154 -9.61 31.79 -13.32
CA GLU A 154 -8.71 31.92 -12.18
C GLU A 154 -9.07 30.92 -11.07
N ILE A 155 -8.09 30.61 -10.25
CA ILE A 155 -8.24 29.91 -8.97
C ILE A 155 -7.62 30.77 -7.86
N ILE A 156 -8.27 30.75 -6.71
CA ILE A 156 -7.83 31.36 -5.47
C ILE A 156 -7.14 30.26 -4.67
N VAL A 157 -5.82 30.38 -4.55
CA VAL A 157 -4.98 29.40 -3.83
C VAL A 157 -4.93 29.74 -2.34
N GLU A 158 -5.21 28.74 -1.50
CA GLU A 158 -5.21 28.89 -0.05
C GLU A 158 -3.77 29.03 0.49
N PRO A 159 -3.49 30.01 1.36
CA PRO A 159 -2.18 30.16 1.99
C PRO A 159 -1.75 28.92 2.79
N GLY A 160 -0.46 28.58 2.69
CA GLY A 160 0.13 27.44 3.40
C GLY A 160 -0.33 26.07 2.87
N SER A 161 -0.91 26.01 1.67
CA SER A 161 -1.12 24.77 0.91
C SER A 161 0.14 24.36 0.13
N LEU A 162 0.17 23.14 -0.39
CA LEU A 162 1.17 22.66 -1.35
C LEU A 162 1.23 23.56 -2.58
N LEU A 163 0.06 23.94 -3.13
CA LEU A 163 0.01 24.81 -4.32
C LEU A 163 0.62 26.17 -4.03
N ALA A 164 0.34 26.76 -2.86
CA ALA A 164 0.94 28.02 -2.46
C ALA A 164 2.48 27.92 -2.34
N GLY A 165 3.01 26.74 -1.99
CA GLY A 165 4.44 26.47 -1.98
C GLY A 165 5.09 26.48 -3.37
N TRP A 166 4.32 26.24 -4.44
CA TRP A 166 4.84 26.16 -5.81
C TRP A 166 4.67 27.46 -6.58
N VAL A 167 3.52 28.12 -6.48
CA VAL A 167 3.18 29.32 -7.27
C VAL A 167 2.88 30.56 -6.42
N GLY A 168 2.96 30.45 -5.09
CA GLY A 168 2.52 31.50 -4.18
C GLY A 168 0.99 31.59 -4.12
N THR A 169 0.49 32.68 -3.55
CA THR A 169 -0.96 32.96 -3.39
C THR A 169 -1.46 34.01 -4.37
N GLY A 170 -0.71 34.25 -5.46
CA GLY A 170 -1.09 35.20 -6.50
C GLY A 170 -2.20 34.64 -7.41
N PRO A 171 -2.86 35.50 -8.21
CA PRO A 171 -3.85 35.06 -9.19
C PRO A 171 -3.23 34.02 -10.13
N THR A 172 -3.81 32.82 -10.14
CA THR A 172 -3.35 31.70 -10.97
C THR A 172 -4.49 31.27 -11.87
N ARG A 173 -4.21 31.04 -13.16
CA ARG A 173 -5.21 30.57 -14.12
C ARG A 173 -4.96 29.10 -14.47
N VAL A 174 -6.05 28.38 -14.72
CA VAL A 174 -6.06 26.95 -15.08
C VAL A 174 -6.97 26.73 -16.28
N ASN A 175 -6.80 25.60 -16.97
CA ASN A 175 -7.79 25.12 -17.94
C ASN A 175 -9.03 24.57 -17.21
N SER A 176 -10.12 24.31 -17.93
CA SER A 176 -11.32 23.76 -17.31
C SER A 176 -12.13 22.93 -18.29
N LEU A 177 -12.60 21.76 -17.84
CA LEU A 177 -13.44 20.87 -18.62
C LEU A 177 -14.23 19.92 -17.69
N HIS A 178 -15.22 20.46 -16.99
CA HIS A 178 -16.08 19.65 -16.11
C HIS A 178 -17.50 20.21 -15.98
N ARG A 179 -18.45 19.31 -15.73
CA ARG A 179 -19.85 19.62 -15.45
C ARG A 179 -20.28 19.28 -14.01
N HIS A 180 -19.39 18.59 -13.31
CA HIS A 180 -19.59 18.14 -11.94
C HIS A 180 -18.50 18.75 -11.08
N ALA A 181 -18.73 18.80 -9.78
CA ALA A 181 -17.75 19.28 -8.82
C ALA A 181 -17.83 18.46 -7.53
N LEU A 182 -16.76 18.55 -6.75
CA LEU A 182 -16.79 18.14 -5.35
C LEU A 182 -17.31 19.29 -4.49
N SER A 183 -18.11 18.97 -3.47
CA SER A 183 -18.55 19.90 -2.42
C SER A 183 -18.45 19.28 -1.03
N GLY A 184 -18.86 20.05 -0.03
CA GLY A 184 -18.92 19.59 1.36
C GLY A 184 -17.54 19.56 2.03
N HIS A 185 -17.44 18.69 3.03
CA HIS A 185 -16.25 18.51 3.86
C HIS A 185 -15.97 17.01 4.03
N GLY A 186 -14.71 16.65 4.27
CA GLY A 186 -14.32 15.28 4.55
C GLY A 186 -12.95 15.24 5.19
N ARG A 187 -12.26 14.10 5.06
CA ARG A 187 -10.84 13.94 5.43
C ARG A 187 -9.94 14.56 4.36
N PHE A 188 -10.19 15.82 4.03
CA PHE A 188 -9.41 16.61 3.09
C PHE A 188 -9.53 18.10 3.41
N ARG A 189 -8.46 18.83 3.13
CA ARG A 189 -8.41 20.29 3.17
C ARG A 189 -8.57 20.84 1.76
N VAL A 190 -9.54 21.73 1.55
CA VAL A 190 -9.64 22.49 0.29
C VAL A 190 -8.47 23.46 0.20
N ILE A 191 -7.78 23.47 -0.94
CA ILE A 191 -6.57 24.28 -1.15
C ILE A 191 -6.66 25.23 -2.35
N ALA A 192 -7.65 25.07 -3.21
CA ALA A 192 -7.98 26.06 -4.23
C ALA A 192 -9.47 26.07 -4.53
N ARG A 193 -10.00 27.26 -4.85
CA ARG A 193 -11.36 27.45 -5.33
C ARG A 193 -11.41 28.37 -6.54
N ALA A 194 -12.36 28.16 -7.43
CA ALA A 194 -12.71 29.19 -8.41
C ALA A 194 -13.43 30.37 -7.70
N PRO A 195 -13.47 31.58 -8.29
CA PRO A 195 -14.12 32.74 -7.68
C PRO A 195 -15.61 32.56 -7.35
N ASP A 196 -16.27 31.58 -7.95
CA ASP A 196 -17.66 31.18 -7.65
C ASP A 196 -17.80 30.21 -6.48
N GLY A 197 -16.68 29.80 -5.87
CA GLY A 197 -16.62 28.94 -4.69
C GLY A 197 -16.45 27.46 -4.99
N ILE A 198 -16.48 27.04 -6.26
CA ILE A 198 -16.25 25.64 -6.66
C ILE A 198 -14.87 25.18 -6.20
N ILE A 199 -14.80 23.98 -5.62
CA ILE A 199 -13.55 23.37 -5.17
C ILE A 199 -12.73 22.97 -6.39
N GLU A 200 -11.55 23.55 -6.55
CA GLU A 200 -10.64 23.29 -7.66
C GLU A 200 -9.50 22.36 -7.28
N ALA A 201 -9.12 22.34 -6.00
CA ALA A 201 -8.17 21.36 -5.49
C ALA A 201 -8.36 21.08 -4.00
N PHE A 202 -7.94 19.89 -3.58
CA PHE A 202 -7.82 19.51 -2.17
C PHE A 202 -6.56 18.69 -1.89
N GLU A 203 -6.11 18.75 -0.64
CA GLU A 203 -5.14 17.83 -0.04
C GLU A 203 -5.88 16.82 0.85
N GLY A 204 -5.66 15.53 0.64
CA GLY A 204 -6.21 14.49 1.51
C GLY A 204 -5.51 14.48 2.87
N GLU A 205 -6.29 14.35 3.95
CA GLU A 205 -5.78 14.11 5.30
C GLU A 205 -5.46 12.60 5.45
N THR A 206 -4.35 12.20 4.84
CA THR A 206 -3.93 10.80 4.71
C THR A 206 -2.47 10.62 5.12
N GLU A 207 -2.04 9.38 5.41
CA GLU A 207 -0.65 9.08 5.77
C GLU A 207 0.34 9.31 4.62
N ALA A 208 -0.15 9.21 3.38
CA ALA A 208 0.63 9.44 2.16
C ALA A 208 0.14 10.68 1.40
N PHE A 209 0.89 11.07 0.37
CA PHE A 209 0.51 12.15 -0.53
C PHE A 209 -0.84 11.86 -1.19
N CYS A 210 -1.81 12.77 -1.07
CA CYS A 210 -3.11 12.66 -1.72
C CYS A 210 -3.52 14.04 -2.21
N LEU A 211 -3.59 14.20 -3.53
CA LEU A 211 -3.94 15.47 -4.17
C LEU A 211 -5.05 15.23 -5.19
N GLY A 212 -6.10 16.05 -5.12
CA GLY A 212 -7.14 16.11 -6.14
C GLY A 212 -7.14 17.48 -6.80
N VAL A 213 -7.20 17.53 -8.13
CA VAL A 213 -7.33 18.76 -8.93
C VAL A 213 -8.44 18.64 -9.97
N GLN A 214 -9.25 19.68 -10.12
CA GLN A 214 -10.46 19.65 -10.94
C GLN A 214 -10.15 19.99 -12.41
N TRP A 215 -9.13 20.81 -12.64
CA TRP A 215 -8.58 21.11 -13.95
C TRP A 215 -7.71 19.97 -14.49
N HIS A 216 -7.13 20.17 -15.69
CA HIS A 216 -6.42 19.16 -16.46
C HIS A 216 -4.91 19.47 -16.59
N PRO A 217 -4.10 19.25 -15.54
CA PRO A 217 -2.67 19.55 -15.56
C PRO A 217 -1.89 18.65 -16.53
N GLU A 218 -2.48 17.56 -17.05
CA GLU A 218 -1.81 16.72 -18.04
C GLU A 218 -1.51 17.46 -19.36
N TYR A 219 -2.16 18.60 -19.60
CA TYR A 219 -1.88 19.49 -20.73
C TYR A 219 -0.64 20.37 -20.53
N ARG A 220 -0.15 20.49 -19.28
CA ARG A 220 1.12 21.16 -18.94
C ARG A 220 1.18 22.62 -19.44
N LEU A 221 0.08 23.37 -19.29
CA LEU A 221 -0.04 24.74 -19.77
C LEU A 221 0.70 25.74 -18.87
N THR A 222 0.88 25.40 -17.60
CA THR A 222 1.47 26.28 -16.58
C THR A 222 2.60 25.60 -15.81
N VAL A 223 3.38 26.41 -15.09
CA VAL A 223 4.37 25.90 -14.12
C VAL A 223 3.69 25.08 -13.02
N LEU A 224 2.48 25.48 -12.61
CA LEU A 224 1.70 24.75 -11.61
C LEU A 224 1.44 23.31 -12.05
N ASP A 225 1.05 23.12 -13.32
CA ASP A 225 0.78 21.80 -13.89
C ASP A 225 2.02 20.89 -13.85
N LEU A 226 3.19 21.46 -14.15
CA LEU A 226 4.46 20.74 -14.09
C LEU A 226 4.82 20.35 -12.65
N GLU A 227 4.62 21.25 -11.69
CA GLU A 227 4.91 20.99 -10.28
C GLU A 227 3.99 19.93 -9.66
N ILE A 228 2.72 19.85 -10.09
CA ILE A 228 1.79 18.78 -9.67
C ILE A 228 2.37 17.40 -9.99
N PHE A 229 2.79 17.17 -11.24
CA PHE A 229 3.34 15.87 -11.65
C PHE A 229 4.71 15.61 -11.01
N LYS A 230 5.59 16.62 -10.92
CA LYS A 230 6.89 16.47 -10.24
C LYS A 230 6.70 16.07 -8.77
N ALA A 231 5.83 16.76 -8.05
CA ALA A 231 5.57 16.47 -6.65
C ALA A 231 4.96 15.08 -6.47
N PHE A 232 3.95 14.73 -7.27
CA PHE A 232 3.32 13.42 -7.22
C PHE A 232 4.32 12.29 -7.51
N VAL A 233 5.14 12.41 -8.56
CA VAL A 233 6.15 11.40 -8.90
C VAL A 233 7.26 11.34 -7.85
N ALA A 234 7.70 12.48 -7.30
CA ALA A 234 8.69 12.50 -6.23
C ALA A 234 8.17 11.80 -4.96
N ARG A 235 6.93 12.08 -4.55
CA ARG A 235 6.30 11.41 -3.40
C ARG A 235 6.05 9.93 -3.65
N SER A 236 5.73 9.56 -4.89
CA SER A 236 5.67 8.16 -5.31
C SER A 236 7.03 7.48 -5.24
N ALA A 237 8.11 8.17 -5.65
CA ALA A 237 9.47 7.65 -5.50
C ALA A 237 9.88 7.50 -4.04
N GLU A 238 9.54 8.44 -3.15
CA GLU A 238 9.80 8.35 -1.71
C GLU A 238 9.02 7.20 -1.05
N ALA A 239 7.75 7.02 -1.41
CA ALA A 239 6.93 5.90 -0.92
C ALA A 239 7.43 4.56 -1.46
N GLY A 240 7.81 4.55 -2.73
CA GLY A 240 8.46 3.43 -3.40
C GLY A 240 9.81 3.11 -2.76
N GLU A 241 10.64 4.09 -2.45
CA GLU A 241 11.92 3.94 -1.74
C GLU A 241 11.70 3.47 -0.31
N SER A 242 10.76 4.02 0.45
CA SER A 242 10.47 3.51 1.81
C SER A 242 10.01 2.05 1.82
N ARG A 243 9.48 1.58 0.67
CA ARG A 243 9.07 0.20 0.43
C ARG A 243 10.17 -0.65 -0.24
N ARG A 244 11.04 -0.03 -1.05
CA ARG A 244 12.15 -0.62 -1.81
C ARG A 244 13.47 -0.57 -1.03
N VAL A 245 13.59 0.23 0.03
CA VAL A 245 14.47 0.09 1.20
C VAL A 245 13.96 -1.18 1.89
N GLU A 246 14.13 -2.35 1.27
CA GLU A 246 15.44 -3.00 1.16
C GLU A 246 15.81 -3.51 -0.27
N PRO A 247 16.70 -2.83 -1.04
CA PRO A 247 17.20 -3.37 -2.28
C PRO A 247 18.62 -3.86 -2.00
N GLY A 248 18.75 -5.18 -1.83
CA GLY A 248 20.03 -5.85 -1.59
C GLY A 248 20.04 -6.79 -0.39
N MET A 249 18.95 -6.89 0.35
CA MET A 249 18.78 -7.82 1.46
C MET A 249 17.68 -8.82 1.11
N SER A 250 17.97 -10.10 1.32
CA SER A 250 16.95 -11.14 1.21
C SER A 250 15.83 -10.86 2.24
N GLY A 251 14.61 -11.31 1.97
CA GLY A 251 13.56 -11.30 3.01
C GLY A 251 13.96 -12.07 4.29
N SER A 252 15.02 -12.89 4.26
CA SER A 252 15.69 -13.42 5.46
C SER A 252 16.37 -12.32 6.27
N ASP A 253 17.13 -11.45 5.62
CA ASP A 253 17.91 -10.42 6.30
C ASP A 253 17.00 -9.40 7.00
N ALA A 254 15.82 -9.10 6.45
CA ALA A 254 14.81 -8.25 7.09
C ALA A 254 14.35 -8.82 8.44
N VAL A 255 14.07 -10.13 8.48
CA VAL A 255 13.63 -10.83 9.70
C VAL A 255 14.78 -10.92 10.71
N HIS A 256 15.99 -11.23 10.26
CA HIS A 256 17.19 -11.22 11.11
C HIS A 256 17.48 -9.84 11.71
N ARG A 257 17.25 -8.75 10.97
CA ARG A 257 17.37 -7.40 11.51
C ARG A 257 16.32 -7.12 12.59
N ARG A 258 15.07 -7.54 12.39
CA ARG A 258 14.02 -7.37 13.42
C ARG A 258 14.33 -8.17 14.67
N LEU A 259 14.85 -9.40 14.53
CA LEU A 259 15.39 -10.18 15.64
C LEU A 259 16.47 -9.37 16.39
N ALA A 260 17.47 -8.85 15.67
CA ALA A 260 18.54 -8.05 16.28
C ALA A 260 18.03 -6.77 16.97
N ALA A 261 17.05 -6.09 16.40
CA ALA A 261 16.43 -4.90 16.99
C ALA A 261 15.68 -5.20 18.29
N LEU A 262 15.15 -6.42 18.44
CA LEU A 262 14.57 -6.93 19.68
C LEU A 262 15.61 -7.49 20.65
N GLY A 263 16.91 -7.44 20.32
CA GLY A 263 17.97 -8.04 21.12
C GLY A 263 18.01 -9.57 21.07
N LEU A 264 17.42 -10.17 20.03
CA LEU A 264 17.30 -11.60 19.85
C LEU A 264 18.19 -12.09 18.70
N THR A 265 18.55 -13.36 18.76
CA THR A 265 19.23 -14.08 17.68
C THR A 265 18.54 -15.42 17.45
N LEU A 266 18.50 -15.87 16.20
CA LEU A 266 17.98 -17.20 15.91
C LEU A 266 18.99 -18.27 16.40
N PRO A 267 18.54 -19.30 17.11
CA PRO A 267 19.40 -20.40 17.50
C PRO A 267 19.75 -21.26 16.29
N GLU A 268 20.80 -22.09 16.41
CA GLU A 268 21.06 -23.12 15.41
C GLU A 268 19.92 -24.15 15.42
N ALA A 269 19.42 -24.50 14.23
CA ALA A 269 18.33 -25.46 14.07
C ALA A 269 18.75 -26.85 14.57
N ALA A 270 18.32 -27.21 15.77
CA ALA A 270 18.71 -28.46 16.41
C ALA A 270 18.35 -29.70 15.57
N THR A 271 19.19 -30.75 15.68
CA THR A 271 18.83 -32.07 15.16
C THR A 271 17.88 -32.73 16.15
N PRO A 272 16.69 -33.22 15.72
CA PRO A 272 15.76 -33.89 16.61
C PRO A 272 16.41 -35.08 17.35
N PRO A 273 16.16 -35.25 18.65
CA PRO A 273 16.77 -36.32 19.45
C PRO A 273 16.09 -37.69 19.26
N GLY A 274 15.06 -37.79 18.40
CA GLY A 274 14.27 -39.00 18.18
C GLY A 274 14.00 -39.25 16.69
N ALA A 275 13.22 -40.29 16.41
CA ALA A 275 12.90 -40.74 15.05
C ALA A 275 11.81 -39.87 14.37
N PHE A 276 12.07 -38.56 14.24
CA PHE A 276 11.22 -37.60 13.54
C PHE A 276 12.07 -36.45 12.96
N ALA A 277 11.54 -35.75 11.96
CA ALA A 277 12.20 -34.59 11.36
C ALA A 277 11.86 -33.30 12.13
N GLY A 278 12.76 -32.32 12.15
CA GLY A 278 12.49 -31.03 12.82
C GLY A 278 11.44 -30.20 12.09
N ALA A 279 11.36 -30.36 10.78
CA ALA A 279 10.30 -29.84 9.93
C ALA A 279 10.14 -30.73 8.70
N VAL A 280 8.93 -30.77 8.15
CA VAL A 280 8.61 -31.46 6.90
C VAL A 280 7.96 -30.46 5.94
N ARG A 281 8.43 -30.45 4.70
CA ARG A 281 7.85 -29.66 3.61
C ARG A 281 7.03 -30.56 2.69
N THR A 282 5.80 -30.15 2.41
CA THR A 282 4.92 -30.79 1.42
C THR A 282 4.34 -29.70 0.52
N GLY A 283 4.85 -29.59 -0.71
CA GLY A 283 4.48 -28.52 -1.63
C GLY A 283 4.81 -27.13 -1.06
N ASN A 284 3.79 -26.29 -0.93
CA ASN A 284 3.89 -24.93 -0.40
C ASN A 284 3.66 -24.84 1.11
N ILE A 285 3.65 -25.96 1.83
CA ILE A 285 3.43 -26.01 3.29
C ILE A 285 4.69 -26.58 3.96
N VAL A 286 5.15 -25.91 5.02
CA VAL A 286 6.16 -26.43 5.95
C VAL A 286 5.51 -26.60 7.32
N THR A 287 5.55 -27.82 7.86
CA THR A 287 5.13 -28.11 9.24
C THR A 287 6.36 -28.36 10.09
N VAL A 288 6.53 -27.56 11.14
CA VAL A 288 7.62 -27.65 12.12
C VAL A 288 7.13 -28.46 13.31
N SER A 289 7.90 -29.47 13.73
CA SER A 289 7.59 -30.25 14.92
C SER A 289 7.69 -29.42 16.19
N GLY A 290 7.01 -29.86 17.26
CA GLY A 290 7.04 -29.20 18.57
C GLY A 290 8.45 -28.85 19.04
N GLN A 291 8.63 -27.59 19.41
CA GLN A 291 9.87 -27.05 19.98
C GLN A 291 9.64 -26.59 21.41
N VAL A 292 10.64 -26.91 22.24
CA VAL A 292 10.68 -26.64 23.67
C VAL A 292 11.62 -25.46 23.97
N PRO A 293 11.56 -24.83 25.16
CA PRO A 293 12.30 -23.59 25.44
C PRO A 293 13.76 -23.92 25.80
N VAL A 294 14.54 -24.32 24.79
CA VAL A 294 15.97 -24.53 24.89
C VAL A 294 16.69 -23.27 24.44
N ALA A 295 17.63 -22.79 25.25
CA ALA A 295 18.48 -21.65 24.97
C ALA A 295 19.92 -21.98 25.44
N GLY A 296 20.92 -21.66 24.62
CA GLY A 296 22.32 -22.00 24.95
C GLY A 296 22.58 -23.51 25.12
N GLY A 297 21.80 -24.35 24.44
CA GLY A 297 21.92 -25.82 24.50
C GLY A 297 21.28 -26.48 25.74
N ALA A 298 20.73 -25.71 26.67
CA ALA A 298 20.05 -26.21 27.86
C ALA A 298 18.57 -25.80 27.90
N VAL A 299 17.76 -26.55 28.66
CA VAL A 299 16.39 -26.14 28.97
C VAL A 299 16.45 -24.84 29.78
N TRP A 300 15.75 -23.81 29.32
CA TRP A 300 15.74 -22.49 29.95
C TRP A 300 15.01 -22.49 31.30
N ARG A 301 13.84 -23.15 31.34
CA ARG A 301 13.04 -23.33 32.56
C ARG A 301 12.31 -24.67 32.57
N THR A 302 12.05 -25.16 33.77
CA THR A 302 11.22 -26.34 34.05
C THR A 302 10.13 -25.97 35.04
N GLY A 303 9.04 -26.74 35.05
CA GLY A 303 7.92 -26.56 35.98
C GLY A 303 6.60 -26.35 35.26
N ARG A 304 5.53 -26.14 36.05
CA ARG A 304 4.15 -26.01 35.57
C ARG A 304 3.57 -24.65 35.90
N LEU A 305 2.75 -24.12 34.99
CA LEU A 305 1.97 -22.92 35.21
C LEU A 305 0.91 -23.15 36.28
N GLY A 306 0.76 -22.18 37.18
CA GLY A 306 -0.16 -22.28 38.32
C GLY A 306 0.39 -23.07 39.51
N ALA A 307 1.65 -23.54 39.45
CA ALA A 307 2.35 -24.14 40.57
C ALA A 307 3.78 -23.60 40.72
N ASP A 308 4.62 -23.84 39.71
CA ASP A 308 6.08 -23.65 39.81
C ASP A 308 6.55 -22.37 39.13
N ILE A 309 5.88 -21.94 38.06
CA ILE A 309 6.27 -20.77 37.27
C ILE A 309 5.13 -19.81 37.00
N SER A 310 5.49 -18.54 36.81
CA SER A 310 4.58 -17.45 36.51
C SER A 310 4.12 -17.44 35.04
N ILE A 311 3.03 -16.72 34.74
CA ILE A 311 2.58 -16.50 33.36
C ILE A 311 3.64 -15.76 32.55
N GLU A 312 4.34 -14.81 33.15
CA GLU A 312 5.38 -14.02 32.47
C GLU A 312 6.55 -14.92 32.06
N GLU A 313 7.02 -15.78 32.96
CA GLU A 313 8.04 -16.78 32.63
C GLU A 313 7.53 -17.78 31.57
N GLY A 314 6.24 -18.13 31.61
CA GLY A 314 5.61 -18.94 30.57
C GLY A 314 5.61 -18.24 29.20
N ARG A 315 5.32 -16.94 29.15
CA ARG A 315 5.35 -16.13 27.92
C ARG A 315 6.76 -16.09 27.34
N GLU A 316 7.77 -15.93 28.18
CA GLU A 316 9.17 -15.99 27.74
C GLU A 316 9.54 -17.39 27.24
N CYS A 317 9.08 -18.46 27.90
CA CYS A 317 9.23 -19.81 27.35
C CYS A 317 8.60 -19.94 25.96
N ALA A 318 7.39 -19.40 25.75
CA ALA A 318 6.72 -19.43 24.45
C ALA A 318 7.52 -18.68 23.37
N ARG A 319 8.14 -17.54 23.72
CA ARG A 319 9.04 -16.78 22.84
C ARG A 319 10.26 -17.62 22.43
N ILE A 320 10.91 -18.27 23.40
CA ILE A 320 12.07 -19.15 23.12
C ILE A 320 11.65 -20.35 22.26
N CYS A 321 10.51 -20.99 22.54
CA CYS A 321 9.97 -22.05 21.70
C CYS A 321 9.76 -21.57 20.26
N LEU A 322 9.20 -20.37 20.07
CA LEU A 322 9.01 -19.81 18.73
C LEU A 322 10.34 -19.54 18.02
N LEU A 323 11.37 -19.04 18.71
CA LEU A 323 12.70 -18.88 18.10
C LEU A 323 13.26 -20.22 17.60
N ASN A 324 13.10 -21.29 18.39
CA ASN A 324 13.48 -22.64 17.99
C ASN A 324 12.66 -23.14 16.79
N VAL A 325 11.36 -22.83 16.74
CA VAL A 325 10.49 -23.13 15.60
C VAL A 325 10.97 -22.41 14.34
N LEU A 326 11.27 -21.11 14.45
CA LEU A 326 11.71 -20.28 13.34
C LEU A 326 13.07 -20.74 12.80
N ALA A 327 13.96 -21.26 13.64
CA ALA A 327 15.22 -21.88 13.21
C ALA A 327 14.98 -23.10 12.31
N GLN A 328 14.06 -23.98 12.71
CA GLN A 328 13.67 -25.13 11.89
C GLN A 328 12.99 -24.70 10.58
N LEU A 329 12.12 -23.69 10.65
CA LEU A 329 11.42 -23.15 9.49
C LEU A 329 12.41 -22.56 8.48
N GLU A 330 13.34 -21.71 8.92
CA GLU A 330 14.33 -21.09 8.03
C GLU A 330 15.20 -22.14 7.33
N ARG A 331 15.63 -23.18 8.07
CA ARG A 331 16.36 -24.29 7.50
C ARG A 331 15.55 -25.03 6.44
N ALA A 332 14.27 -25.31 6.71
CA ALA A 332 13.41 -26.07 5.83
C ALA A 332 12.93 -25.27 4.60
N SER A 333 12.74 -23.96 4.73
CA SER A 333 12.38 -23.08 3.61
C SER A 333 13.61 -22.65 2.80
N GLY A 334 14.79 -22.65 3.42
CA GLY A 334 16.01 -22.10 2.86
C GLY A 334 15.98 -20.57 2.81
N GLY A 335 15.50 -19.95 3.89
CA GLY A 335 15.36 -18.50 4.07
C GLY A 335 13.93 -18.03 4.38
N PHE A 336 13.78 -16.96 5.17
CA PHE A 336 12.47 -16.37 5.49
C PHE A 336 11.86 -15.56 4.34
N ASP A 337 12.64 -15.22 3.32
CA ASP A 337 12.18 -14.60 2.07
C ASP A 337 11.14 -15.47 1.32
N LYS A 338 11.22 -16.78 1.54
CA LYS A 338 10.29 -17.77 0.98
C LYS A 338 9.04 -17.98 1.84
N VAL A 339 9.01 -17.52 3.09
CA VAL A 339 7.85 -17.67 3.97
C VAL A 339 6.77 -16.65 3.58
N ARG A 340 5.60 -17.15 3.18
CA ARG A 340 4.46 -16.36 2.67
C ARG A 340 3.39 -16.08 3.72
N GLY A 341 3.36 -16.83 4.82
CA GLY A 341 2.44 -16.63 5.92
C GLY A 341 2.36 -17.84 6.83
N PHE A 342 1.47 -17.80 7.82
CA PHE A 342 1.32 -18.86 8.82
C PHE A 342 -0.09 -19.45 8.79
N VAL A 343 -0.17 -20.78 8.83
CA VAL A 343 -1.44 -21.49 8.82
C VAL A 343 -1.92 -21.69 10.26
N ARG A 344 -1.03 -22.22 11.10
CA ARG A 344 -1.38 -22.67 12.45
C ARG A 344 -0.22 -22.51 13.43
N LEU A 345 -0.53 -22.06 14.64
CA LEU A 345 0.33 -22.12 15.82
C LEU A 345 -0.38 -22.91 16.91
N ALA A 346 0.24 -23.99 17.38
CA ALA A 346 -0.28 -24.78 18.49
C ALA A 346 0.64 -24.61 19.70
N GLY A 347 0.05 -24.22 20.83
CA GLY A 347 0.76 -24.11 22.10
C GLY A 347 0.25 -25.10 23.12
N TYR A 348 1.18 -25.85 23.70
CA TYR A 348 0.95 -26.80 24.78
C TYR A 348 1.60 -26.23 26.04
N VAL A 349 0.84 -26.13 27.12
CA VAL A 349 1.27 -25.50 28.37
C VAL A 349 1.17 -26.52 29.49
N ALA A 350 2.31 -26.93 30.06
CA ALA A 350 2.32 -27.76 31.25
C ALA A 350 1.76 -26.97 32.43
N ALA A 351 0.66 -27.43 32.99
CA ALA A 351 -0.13 -26.66 33.95
C ALA A 351 -0.60 -27.51 35.13
N ALA A 352 -0.71 -26.88 36.29
CA ALA A 352 -1.35 -27.47 37.45
C ALA A 352 -2.88 -27.47 37.31
N ASP A 353 -3.55 -28.33 38.08
CA ASP A 353 -4.99 -28.42 38.11
C ASP A 353 -5.63 -27.05 38.42
N GLY A 354 -6.62 -26.66 37.61
CA GLY A 354 -7.34 -25.40 37.77
C GLY A 354 -6.69 -24.17 37.09
N PHE A 355 -5.49 -24.28 36.52
CA PHE A 355 -4.93 -23.20 35.70
C PHE A 355 -5.60 -23.16 34.33
N THR A 356 -6.13 -22.00 33.93
CA THR A 356 -6.92 -21.82 32.69
C THR A 356 -6.37 -20.78 31.73
N ARG A 357 -5.30 -20.06 32.10
CA ARG A 357 -4.76 -18.92 31.35
C ARG A 357 -3.73 -19.34 30.28
N HIS A 358 -3.91 -20.48 29.62
CA HIS A 358 -2.98 -20.99 28.61
C HIS A 358 -2.81 -20.03 27.42
N GLY A 359 -3.91 -19.39 26.97
CA GLY A 359 -3.86 -18.39 25.90
C GLY A 359 -2.90 -17.24 26.21
N ALA A 360 -2.92 -16.74 27.46
CA ALA A 360 -2.05 -15.65 27.90
C ALA A 360 -0.55 -16.02 27.88
N VAL A 361 -0.23 -17.31 27.98
CA VAL A 361 1.14 -17.84 27.86
C VAL A 361 1.55 -17.92 26.39
N VAL A 362 0.70 -18.51 25.54
CA VAL A 362 0.96 -18.68 24.10
C VAL A 362 0.98 -17.35 23.35
N ASP A 363 0.32 -16.31 23.86
CA ASP A 363 0.42 -14.93 23.36
C ASP A 363 1.87 -14.46 23.20
N GLY A 364 2.79 -14.91 24.07
CA GLY A 364 4.22 -14.59 23.93
C GLY A 364 4.81 -15.01 22.58
N ALA A 365 4.40 -16.17 22.06
CA ALA A 365 4.77 -16.61 20.72
C ALA A 365 4.03 -15.81 19.64
N SER A 366 2.70 -15.66 19.74
CA SER A 366 1.91 -14.94 18.74
C SER A 366 2.37 -13.48 18.54
N GLU A 367 2.73 -12.79 19.63
CA GLU A 367 3.23 -11.41 19.60
C GLU A 367 4.62 -11.33 18.95
N LEU A 368 5.54 -12.23 19.30
CA LEU A 368 6.86 -12.26 18.66
C LEU A 368 6.74 -12.56 17.15
N LEU A 369 5.82 -13.43 16.75
CA LEU A 369 5.56 -13.70 15.35
C LEU A 369 5.07 -12.44 14.61
N ARG A 370 4.19 -11.66 15.24
CA ARG A 370 3.72 -10.35 14.73
C ARG A 370 4.86 -9.35 14.58
N ASP A 371 5.74 -9.26 15.57
CA ASP A 371 6.86 -8.32 15.54
C ASP A 371 7.85 -8.66 14.41
N LEU A 372 8.03 -9.95 14.11
CA LEU A 372 8.96 -10.42 13.08
C LEU A 372 8.38 -10.40 11.66
N PHE A 373 7.07 -10.64 11.51
CA PHE A 373 6.35 -10.76 10.23
C PHE A 373 5.10 -9.84 10.16
N PRO A 374 5.24 -8.52 10.33
CA PRO A 374 4.11 -7.60 10.54
C PRO A 374 3.06 -7.60 9.41
N ASP A 375 3.46 -7.98 8.20
CA ASP A 375 2.63 -8.05 7.00
C ASP A 375 1.93 -9.41 6.78
N ARG A 376 2.32 -10.46 7.53
CA ARG A 376 1.87 -11.85 7.28
C ARG A 376 1.91 -12.77 8.51
N TRP A 377 1.73 -12.23 9.70
CA TRP A 377 1.84 -12.94 10.99
C TRP A 377 0.58 -13.71 11.41
N GLU A 378 -0.57 -13.41 10.81
CA GLU A 378 -1.85 -14.00 11.19
C GLU A 378 -1.80 -15.53 11.07
N HIS A 379 -2.42 -16.22 12.03
CA HIS A 379 -2.45 -17.67 12.11
C HIS A 379 -3.69 -18.16 12.86
N ALA A 380 -4.19 -19.34 12.50
CA ALA A 380 -5.12 -20.05 13.37
C ALA A 380 -4.37 -20.54 14.63
N ARG A 381 -5.03 -20.56 15.78
CA ARG A 381 -4.37 -20.87 17.05
C ARG A 381 -5.15 -21.83 17.93
N ILE A 382 -4.43 -22.71 18.61
CA ILE A 382 -4.91 -23.42 19.79
C ILE A 382 -3.91 -23.27 20.94
N ALA A 383 -4.41 -23.13 22.18
CA ALA A 383 -3.62 -23.09 23.40
C ALA A 383 -4.23 -24.06 24.41
N ILE A 384 -3.55 -25.15 24.72
CA ILE A 384 -4.08 -26.22 25.59
C ILE A 384 -3.20 -26.47 26.81
N GLY A 385 -3.85 -26.82 27.92
CA GLY A 385 -3.18 -27.32 29.12
C GLY A 385 -2.87 -28.80 29.02
N VAL A 386 -1.68 -29.20 29.45
CA VAL A 386 -1.26 -30.60 29.58
C VAL A 386 -0.65 -30.86 30.96
N SER A 387 -0.67 -32.11 31.43
CA SER A 387 -0.17 -32.47 32.76
C SER A 387 1.37 -32.39 32.84
N SER A 388 2.05 -32.66 31.73
CA SER A 388 3.51 -32.60 31.60
C SER A 388 3.93 -32.48 30.13
N LEU A 389 5.15 -32.02 29.90
CA LEU A 389 5.82 -31.95 28.60
C LEU A 389 7.20 -32.61 28.68
N PRO A 390 7.80 -32.99 27.54
CA PRO A 390 9.14 -33.57 27.51
C PRO A 390 10.16 -32.73 28.30
N ARG A 391 11.05 -33.41 29.04
CA ARG A 391 12.10 -32.77 29.86
C ARG A 391 11.57 -31.85 30.97
N GLY A 392 10.27 -31.91 31.31
CA GLY A 392 9.67 -31.12 32.39
C GLY A 392 9.53 -29.63 32.08
N VAL A 393 9.56 -29.26 30.80
CA VAL A 393 9.43 -27.86 30.37
C VAL A 393 8.00 -27.34 30.52
N PRO A 394 7.80 -26.02 30.65
CA PRO A 394 6.47 -25.44 30.83
C PRO A 394 5.68 -25.23 29.54
N VAL A 395 6.35 -25.09 28.39
CA VAL A 395 5.71 -24.74 27.11
C VAL A 395 6.33 -25.54 25.97
N GLU A 396 5.51 -25.92 24.99
CA GLU A 396 5.95 -26.46 23.70
C GLU A 396 5.11 -25.79 22.59
N ILE A 397 5.76 -25.34 21.52
CA ILE A 397 5.11 -24.68 20.37
C ILE A 397 5.41 -25.48 19.10
N GLU A 398 4.39 -25.75 18.30
CA GLU A 398 4.53 -26.17 16.91
C GLU A 398 3.87 -25.17 15.96
N LEU A 399 4.28 -25.20 14.69
CA LEU A 399 3.83 -24.21 13.70
C LEU A 399 3.82 -24.79 12.28
N THR A 400 2.78 -24.44 11.53
CA THR A 400 2.68 -24.70 10.10
C THR A 400 2.70 -23.37 9.35
N ALA A 401 3.56 -23.26 8.34
CA ALA A 401 3.74 -22.07 7.52
C ALA A 401 3.48 -22.35 6.04
N LEU A 402 3.06 -21.32 5.32
CA LEU A 402 3.05 -21.28 3.86
C LEU A 402 4.41 -20.78 3.37
N VAL A 403 4.97 -21.45 2.36
CA VAL A 403 6.20 -21.07 1.68
C VAL A 403 5.97 -20.96 0.18
N GLY A 404 6.85 -20.25 -0.55
CA GLY A 404 6.81 -20.23 -2.02
C GLY A 404 6.92 -21.64 -2.62
N ASN A 405 6.39 -21.85 -3.82
CA ASN A 405 6.56 -23.12 -4.53
C ASN A 405 8.05 -23.38 -4.81
N GLU A 406 8.46 -24.64 -4.79
CA GLU A 406 9.74 -25.01 -5.43
C GLU A 406 9.54 -24.82 -6.94
N VAL A 407 10.48 -24.09 -7.56
CA VAL A 407 10.52 -23.89 -9.01
C VAL A 407 10.92 -25.19 -9.70
#